data_AF-D1YH81-F1
#
_entry.id   AF-D1YH81-F1
#
_cell.length_a   1.000
_cell.length_b   1.000
_cell.length_c   1.000
_cell.angle_alpha   90.00
_cell.angle_beta   90.00
_cell.angle_gamma   90.00
#
_symmetry.space_group_name_H-M   'P 1'
#
loop_
_entity.id
_entity.type
_entity.pdbx_description
1 polymer ?
#
loop_
_entity_poly.entity_id
_entity_poly.type
_entity_poly.pdbx_seq_one_letter_code
_entity_poly.pdbx_strand_id
1 'polypeptide(L)' 'MLCDNCHERPASIHLYTNVNGQDREISLCQQCYQELKNQQGQINNMNNNNAFLVILMIY' A
#
# COMPACT_ATOMS: atom_id res chain seq x y z
N MET A 1 9.58 -3.86 -12.56
CA MET A 1 8.64 -2.72 -12.72
C MET A 1 9.00 -1.68 -11.69
N LEU A 2 8.96 -0.40 -12.07
CA LEU A 2 9.29 0.70 -11.15
C LEU A 2 8.10 0.98 -10.22
N CYS A 3 8.38 1.59 -9.08
CA CYS A 3 7.39 2.04 -8.11
C CYS A 3 6.41 3.02 -8.76
N ASP A 4 5.11 2.76 -8.71
CA ASP A 4 4.06 3.66 -9.22
C ASP A 4 4.02 5.02 -8.50
N ASN A 5 4.62 5.13 -7.31
CA ASN A 5 4.64 6.38 -6.56
C ASN A 5 5.83 7.28 -6.93
N CYS A 6 7.06 6.76 -6.90
CA CYS A 6 8.25 7.57 -7.15
C CYS A 6 8.87 7.35 -8.53
N HIS A 7 8.53 6.27 -9.24
CA HIS A 7 9.09 5.89 -10.55
C HIS A 7 10.63 5.78 -10.62
N GLU A 8 11.33 5.90 -9.50
CA GLU A 8 12.80 5.88 -9.43
C GLU A 8 13.36 4.55 -8.96
N ARG A 9 12.60 3.82 -8.14
CA ARG A 9 13.03 2.58 -7.48
C ARG A 9 12.23 1.39 -7.99
N PRO A 10 12.81 0.18 -8.04
CA PRO A 10 12.05 -1.03 -8.36
C PRO A 10 10.96 -1.25 -7.31
N ALA A 11 9.76 -1.60 -7.77
CA ALA A 11 8.70 -2.02 -6.89
C ALA A 11 9.01 -3.41 -6.30
N SER A 12 8.79 -3.56 -5.00
CA SER A 12 9.01 -4.80 -4.24
C SER A 12 7.75 -5.24 -3.48
N ILE A 13 6.72 -4.39 -3.47
CA ILE A 13 5.46 -4.58 -2.74
C ILE A 13 4.33 -4.41 -3.74
N HIS A 14 3.48 -5.42 -3.87
CA HIS A 14 2.30 -5.41 -4.73
C HIS A 14 1.05 -5.30 -3.84
N LEU A 15 0.35 -4.18 -3.95
CA LEU A 15 -0.89 -3.93 -3.25
C LEU A 15 -2.04 -4.16 -4.23
N TYR A 16 -2.93 -5.08 -3.90
CA TYR A 16 -4.20 -5.24 -4.61
C TYR A 16 -5.25 -4.47 -3.84
N THR A 17 -6.10 -3.68 -4.49
CA THR A 17 -7.22 -3.00 -3.83
C THR A 17 -8.44 -3.12 -4.69
N ASN A 18 -9.57 -3.49 -4.09
CA ASN A 18 -10.85 -3.51 -4.77
C ASN A 18 -11.57 -2.21 -4.44
N VAL A 19 -11.71 -1.32 -5.42
CA VAL A 19 -12.39 -0.04 -5.25
C VAL A 19 -13.64 -0.09 -6.13
N ASN A 20 -14.82 -0.08 -5.51
CA ASN A 20 -16.11 -0.16 -6.21
C ASN A 20 -16.22 -1.38 -7.15
N GLY A 21 -15.71 -2.55 -6.74
CA GLY A 21 -15.74 -3.76 -7.56
C GLY A 21 -14.67 -3.81 -8.66
N GLN A 22 -13.82 -2.79 -8.78
CA GLN A 22 -12.67 -2.81 -9.69
C GLN A 22 -11.40 -3.17 -8.92
N ASP A 23 -10.79 -4.29 -9.30
CA ASP A 23 -9.47 -4.65 -8.82
C ASP A 23 -8.42 -3.72 -9.43
N ARG A 24 -7.64 -3.11 -8.56
CA ARG A 24 -6.52 -2.24 -8.91
C ARG A 24 -5.27 -2.80 -8.25
N GLU A 25 -4.24 -3.02 -9.05
CA GLU A 25 -2.93 -3.37 -8.53
C GLU A 25 -2.05 -2.11 -8.50
N ILE A 26 -1.36 -1.88 -7.40
CA ILE A 26 -0.40 -0.80 -7.22
C ILE A 26 0.92 -1.40 -6.77
N SER A 27 1.99 -1.12 -7.52
CA SER A 27 3.32 -1.62 -7.25
C SER A 27 4.16 -0.54 -6.56
N LEU A 28 4.50 -0.72 -5.28
CA LEU A 28 5.28 0.24 -4.50
C LEU A 28 6.66 -0.30 -4.12
N CYS A 29 7.59 0.61 -3.88
CA CYS A 29 8.87 0.28 -3.23
C CYS A 29 8.75 0.35 -1.71
N GLN A 30 9.69 -0.32 -1.02
CA GLN A 30 9.78 -0.36 0.45
C GLN A 30 9.68 1.02 1.11
N GLN A 31 10.40 2.02 0.58
CA GLN A 31 10.42 3.38 1.14
C GLN A 31 9.05 4.06 1.02
N CYS A 32 8.47 4.08 -0.18
CA CYS A 32 7.16 4.72 -0.39
C CYS A 32 6.08 4.03 0.43
N TYR A 33 6.13 2.71 0.59
CA TYR A 33 5.20 1.98 1.47
C TYR A 33 5.37 2.37 2.94
N GLN A 34 6.61 2.52 3.43
CA GLN A 34 6.87 3.00 4.79
C GLN A 34 6.41 4.43 5.01
N GLU A 35 6.61 5.33 4.05
CA GLU A 35 6.10 6.70 4.07
C GLU A 35 4.57 6.73 4.13
N LEU A 36 3.91 5.95 3.27
CA LEU A 36 2.46 5.80 3.24
C LEU A 36 1.92 5.26 4.58
N LYS A 37 2.60 4.25 5.13
CA LYS A 37 2.29 3.67 6.43
C LYS A 37 2.51 4.68 7.56
N ASN A 38 3.55 5.50 7.50
CA ASN A 38 3.82 6.54 8.50
C ASN A 38 2.78 7.67 8.44
N GLN A 39 2.33 8.04 7.23
CA GLN A 39 1.23 8.98 7.04
C GLN A 39 -0.09 8.45 7.63
N GLN A 40 -0.37 7.15 7.50
CA GLN A 40 -1.55 6.52 8.10
C GLN A 40 -1.37 6.17 9.59
N GLY A 41 -0.13 5.92 10.00
CA GLY A 41 0.29 5.46 11.32
C GLY A 41 0.28 6.53 12.41
N GLN A 42 0.01 7.79 12.08
CA GLN A 42 -0.36 8.80 13.08
C GLN A 42 -1.71 8.50 13.76
N ILE A 43 -2.54 7.58 13.23
CA ILE A 43 -3.82 7.21 13.83
C ILE A 43 -3.77 5.88 14.61
N ASN A 44 -2.85 4.95 14.33
CA ASN A 44 -2.83 3.66 15.05
C ASN A 44 -1.41 3.15 15.28
N ASN A 45 -0.94 3.32 16.51
CA ASN A 45 0.22 2.63 17.08
C ASN A 45 -0.09 1.14 17.24
N MET A 46 -0.10 0.38 16.15
CA MET A 46 0.04 -1.07 16.26
C MET A 46 0.85 -1.66 15.11
N ASN A 47 1.86 -2.40 15.55
CA ASN A 47 2.60 -3.39 14.81
C ASN A 47 1.63 -4.32 14.06
N ASN A 48 1.51 -4.13 12.74
CA ASN A 48 1.10 -5.20 11.86
C ASN A 48 1.80 -5.05 10.49
N ASN A 49 2.34 -6.16 10.01
CA ASN A 49 3.10 -6.28 8.77
C ASN A 49 2.19 -6.60 7.56
N ASN A 50 0.91 -6.26 7.64
CA ASN A 50 -0.07 -6.52 6.59
C ASN A 50 -0.75 -5.18 6.29
N ALA A 51 -0.46 -4.52 5.16
CA ALA A 51 -1.31 -4.56 3.96
C ALA A 51 -2.83 -4.35 4.20
N PHE A 52 -3.19 -3.67 5.29
CA PHE A 52 -4.53 -3.51 5.87
C PHE A 52 -5.58 -2.82 4.97
N LEU A 53 -5.21 -2.31 3.79
CA LEU A 53 -6.11 -1.52 2.95
C LEU A 53 -6.92 -2.30 1.91
N VAL A 54 -6.71 -3.61 1.78
CA VAL A 54 -7.53 -4.43 0.85
C VAL A 54 -8.77 -4.99 1.53
N ILE A 55 -8.70 -5.25 2.84
CA ILE A 55 -9.69 -6.08 3.55
C ILE A 55 -10.90 -5.27 4.05
N LEU A 56 -10.73 -3.96 4.32
CA LEU A 56 -11.81 -3.12 4.88
C LEU A 56 -12.73 -2.45 3.83
N MET A 57 -12.46 -2.60 2.53
CA MET A 57 -13.33 -2.03 1.49
C MET A 57 -14.39 -3.04 0.98
N ILE A 58 -14.44 -4.25 1.55
CA ILE A 58 -15.43 -5.30 1.20
C ILE A 58 -16.37 -5.62 2.38
N TYR A 59 -16.20 -5.02 3.56
CA TYR A 59 -17.10 -5.19 4.72
C TYR A 59 -17.59 -3.88 5.30
#